data_AF-A0A1C3P3D5-F1
#
_entry.id   AF-A0A1C3P3D5-F1
#
_cell.length_a   1.000
_cell.length_b   1.000
_cell.length_c   1.000
_cell.angle_alpha   90.00
_cell.angle_beta   90.00
_cell.angle_gamma   90.00
#
_symmetry.space_group_name_H-M   'P 1'
#
loop_
_entity.id
_entity.type
_entity.pdbx_description
1 polymer ?
#
loop_
_entity_poly.entity_id
_entity_poly.type
_entity_poly.pdbx_seq_one_letter_code
_entity_poly.pdbx_strand_id
1 'polypeptide(L)'
;MLGGSAAWGMALALFGISPNPWMGLAFLVLAGVADTVAVVSRGTIVQLHTPNALLGRVVAAEQIVGQAGPDVGNMRGGLIAATTSGMTALVSGGLLCVAMVTLIGAATPELRRSSRTPPSESQRPTLPIPARRTNLTGPRR
;
A
#
# COMPACT_ATOMS: atom_id res chain seq x y z
N MET A 1 3.82 -2.00 -0.22
CA MET A 1 2.50 -2.20 -0.87
C MET A 1 2.43 -3.46 -1.73
N LEU A 2 3.01 -3.50 -2.95
CA LEU A 2 2.84 -4.64 -3.88
C LEU A 2 3.21 -6.01 -3.28
N GLY A 3 4.36 -6.12 -2.59
CA GLY A 3 4.77 -7.37 -1.94
C GLY A 3 3.78 -7.83 -0.85
N GLY A 4 3.19 -6.89 -0.10
CA GLY A 4 2.16 -7.19 0.90
C GLY A 4 0.88 -7.71 0.25
N SER A 5 0.40 -7.05 -0.81
CA SER A 5 -0.78 -7.49 -1.56
C SER A 5 -0.57 -8.87 -2.22
N ALA A 6 0.62 -9.13 -2.76
CA ALA A 6 0.96 -10.45 -3.33
C ALA A 6 1.00 -11.54 -2.24
N ALA A 7 1.62 -11.26 -1.09
CA ALA A 7 1.68 -12.20 0.02
C ALA A 7 0.27 -12.49 0.59
N TRP A 8 -0.59 -11.48 0.69
CA TRP A 8 -1.99 -11.65 1.10
C TRP A 8 -2.75 -12.56 0.14
N GLY A 9 -2.68 -12.29 -1.17
CA GLY A 9 -3.36 -13.11 -2.19
C GLY A 9 -2.86 -14.54 -2.22
N MET A 10 -1.55 -14.74 -2.07
CA MET A 10 -0.94 -16.06 -1.98
C MET A 10 -1.38 -16.80 -0.71
N ALA A 11 -1.38 -16.14 0.45
CA ALA A 11 -1.84 -16.74 1.70
C ALA A 11 -3.30 -17.21 1.64
N LEU A 12 -4.20 -16.44 0.99
CA LEU A 12 -5.60 -16.87 0.79
C LEU A 12 -5.74 -18.04 -0.18
N ALA A 13 -4.92 -18.10 -1.23
CA ALA A 13 -4.91 -19.25 -2.13
C ALA A 13 -4.43 -20.52 -1.41
N LEU A 14 -3.37 -20.44 -0.59
CA LEU A 14 -2.90 -21.56 0.23
C LEU A 14 -3.92 -21.96 1.29
N PHE A 15 -4.59 -20.99 1.94
CA PHE A 15 -5.66 -21.26 2.89
C PHE A 15 -6.79 -22.07 2.26
N GLY A 16 -7.20 -21.71 1.03
CA GLY A 16 -8.26 -22.42 0.33
C GLY A 16 -7.92 -23.89 0.05
N ILE A 17 -6.65 -24.24 -0.13
CA ILE A 17 -6.21 -25.61 -0.43
C ILE A 17 -5.86 -26.38 0.86
N SER A 18 -5.71 -25.70 2.00
CA SER A 18 -5.24 -26.31 3.25
C SER A 18 -6.31 -27.22 3.88
N PRO A 19 -6.05 -28.53 4.05
CA PRO A 19 -6.96 -29.45 4.73
C PRO A 19 -6.87 -29.37 6.26
N ASN A 20 -5.78 -28.83 6.81
CA ASN A 20 -5.56 -28.76 8.26
C ASN A 20 -6.02 -27.40 8.80
N PRO A 21 -6.94 -27.36 9.80
CA PRO A 21 -7.46 -26.11 10.35
C PRO A 21 -6.39 -25.24 11.02
N TRP A 22 -5.38 -25.84 11.66
CA TRP A 22 -4.30 -25.09 12.30
C TRP A 22 -3.37 -24.42 11.29
N MET A 23 -3.08 -25.12 10.20
CA MET A 23 -2.30 -24.56 9.09
C MET A 23 -3.09 -23.45 8.37
N GLY A 24 -4.41 -23.63 8.26
CA GLY A 24 -5.28 -22.57 7.74
C GLY A 24 -5.26 -21.32 8.61
N LEU A 25 -5.28 -21.48 9.94
CA LEU A 25 -5.14 -20.37 10.89
C LEU A 25 -3.82 -19.62 10.69
N ALA A 26 -2.71 -20.34 10.51
CA ALA A 26 -1.41 -19.75 10.25
C ALA A 26 -1.40 -18.91 8.97
N PHE A 27 -2.02 -19.40 7.89
CA PHE A 27 -2.16 -18.63 6.65
C PHE A 27 -3.05 -17.40 6.81
N LEU A 28 -4.12 -17.47 7.60
CA LEU A 28 -4.98 -16.31 7.89
C LEU A 28 -4.25 -15.24 8.70
N VAL A 29 -3.43 -15.65 9.67
CA VAL A 29 -2.56 -14.71 10.42
C VAL A 29 -1.57 -14.03 9.46
N LEU A 30 -0.92 -14.80 8.57
CA LEU A 30 -0.01 -14.26 7.58
C LEU A 30 -0.72 -13.29 6.62
N ALA A 31 -1.93 -13.63 6.18
CA ALA A 31 -2.75 -12.76 5.36
C ALA A 31 -3.05 -11.43 6.09
N GLY A 32 -3.50 -11.47 7.35
CA GLY A 32 -3.79 -10.26 8.12
C GLY A 32 -2.57 -9.34 8.30
N VAL A 33 -1.40 -9.92 8.58
CA VAL A 33 -0.14 -9.15 8.67
C VAL A 33 0.20 -8.51 7.32
N ALA A 34 0.09 -9.26 6.22
CA ALA A 34 0.39 -8.77 4.88
C ALA A 34 -0.57 -7.66 4.42
N ASP A 35 -1.87 -7.79 4.73
CA ASP A 35 -2.90 -6.79 4.43
C ASP A 35 -2.63 -5.47 5.15
N THR A 36 -2.32 -5.55 6.45
CA THR A 36 -1.99 -4.37 7.26
C THR A 36 -0.84 -3.58 6.65
N VAL A 37 0.23 -4.27 6.26
CA VAL A 37 1.39 -3.63 5.60
C VAL A 37 0.99 -2.98 4.27
N ALA A 38 0.12 -3.63 3.49
CA ALA A 38 -0.34 -3.12 2.20
C ALA A 38 -1.21 -1.85 2.36
N VAL A 39 -2.18 -1.87 3.27
CA VAL A 39 -3.10 -0.74 3.55
C VAL A 39 -2.33 0.46 4.09
N VAL A 40 -1.46 0.26 5.09
CA VAL A 40 -0.63 1.35 5.64
C VAL A 40 0.25 1.96 4.55
N SER A 41 0.91 1.12 3.74
CA SER A 41 1.73 1.62 2.62
C SER A 41 0.91 2.47 1.65
N ARG A 42 -0.30 2.00 1.28
CA ARG A 42 -1.19 2.72 0.35
C ARG A 42 -1.59 4.08 0.91
N GLY A 43 -1.96 4.13 2.19
CA GLY A 43 -2.29 5.37 2.89
C GLY A 43 -1.13 6.36 2.86
N THR A 44 0.09 5.90 3.20
CA THR A 44 1.29 6.75 3.17
C THR A 44 1.58 7.29 1.76
N ILE A 45 1.45 6.46 0.72
CA ILE A 45 1.68 6.89 -0.67
C ILE A 45 0.69 7.99 -1.07
N VAL A 46 -0.61 7.80 -0.78
CA VAL A 46 -1.65 8.78 -1.08
C VAL A 46 -1.37 10.11 -0.39
N GLN A 47 -0.97 10.09 0.89
CA GLN A 47 -0.70 11.30 1.67
C GLN A 47 0.55 12.04 1.17
N LEU A 48 1.62 11.33 0.80
CA LEU A 48 2.88 11.95 0.38
C LEU A 48 2.86 12.51 -1.05
N HIS A 49 2.08 11.90 -1.95
CA HIS A 49 2.08 12.29 -3.37
C HIS A 49 0.92 13.22 -3.75
N THR A 50 -0.08 13.38 -2.87
CA THR A 50 -1.23 14.24 -3.18
C THR A 50 -1.01 15.66 -2.66
N PRO A 51 -1.06 16.68 -3.51
CA PRO A 51 -1.00 18.07 -3.05
C PRO A 51 -2.22 18.40 -2.18
N ASN A 52 -2.02 19.18 -1.10
CA ASN A 52 -3.05 19.48 -0.10
C ASN A 52 -4.39 19.97 -0.69
N ALA A 53 -4.35 20.70 -1.81
CA ALA A 53 -5.55 21.20 -2.49
C ALA A 53 -6.43 20.10 -3.11
N LEU A 54 -5.87 18.92 -3.42
CA LEU A 54 -6.57 17.79 -4.02
C LEU A 54 -6.80 16.63 -3.04
N LEU A 55 -6.26 16.71 -1.82
CA LEU A 55 -6.26 15.64 -0.83
C LEU A 55 -7.68 15.18 -0.49
N GLY A 56 -8.61 16.10 -0.30
CA GLY A 56 -10.02 15.76 -0.05
C GLY A 56 -10.67 14.95 -1.18
N ARG A 57 -10.35 15.26 -2.45
CA ARG A 57 -10.88 14.53 -3.62
C ARG A 57 -10.26 13.15 -3.75
N VAL A 58 -8.95 13.04 -3.57
CA VAL A 58 -8.23 11.76 -3.66
C VAL A 58 -8.65 10.83 -2.53
N VAL A 59 -8.77 11.35 -1.29
CA VAL A 59 -9.26 10.56 -0.15
C VAL A 59 -10.72 10.13 -0.37
N ALA A 60 -11.59 10.98 -0.92
CA ALA A 60 -12.95 10.57 -1.25
C ALA A 60 -12.99 9.40 -2.25
N ALA A 61 -12.17 9.47 -3.31
CA ALA A 61 -12.05 8.37 -4.28
C ALA A 61 -11.46 7.10 -3.64
N GLU A 62 -10.47 7.27 -2.78
CA GLU A 62 -9.82 6.19 -2.02
C GLU A 62 -10.82 5.44 -1.13
N GLN A 63 -11.72 6.17 -0.46
CA GLN A 63 -12.80 5.63 0.37
C GLN A 63 -13.88 4.92 -0.44
N ILE A 64 -14.32 5.52 -1.56
CA ILE A 64 -15.29 4.88 -2.47
C ILE A 64 -14.75 3.52 -2.93
N VAL A 65 -13.49 3.46 -3.35
CA VAL A 65 -12.85 2.21 -3.77
C VAL A 65 -12.66 1.25 -2.57
N GLY A 66 -12.31 1.77 -1.39
CA GLY A 66 -12.11 0.98 -0.19
C GLY A 66 -13.37 0.25 0.30
N GLN A 67 -14.55 0.85 0.08
CA GLN A 67 -15.84 0.24 0.42
C GLN A 67 -16.42 -0.60 -0.74
N ALA A 68 -16.39 -0.08 -1.97
CA ALA A 68 -16.96 -0.77 -3.12
C ALA A 68 -16.13 -1.99 -3.55
N GLY A 69 -14.82 -1.98 -3.35
CA GLY A 69 -13.91 -3.06 -3.74
C GLY A 69 -14.26 -4.40 -3.08
N PRO A 70 -14.37 -4.45 -1.74
CA PRO A 70 -14.84 -5.64 -1.03
C PRO A 70 -16.20 -6.14 -1.51
N ASP A 71 -17.16 -5.26 -1.79
CA ASP A 71 -18.49 -5.65 -2.27
C ASP A 71 -18.46 -6.31 -3.65
N VAL A 72 -17.66 -5.76 -4.58
CA VAL A 72 -17.43 -6.39 -5.89
C VAL A 72 -16.75 -7.75 -5.72
N GLY A 73 -15.80 -7.85 -4.80
CA GLY A 73 -15.15 -9.11 -4.42
C GLY A 73 -16.16 -10.15 -3.89
N ASN A 74 -17.06 -9.73 -3.00
CA ASN A 74 -18.10 -10.55 -2.40
C ASN A 74 -19.12 -11.03 -3.44
N MET A 75 -19.55 -10.14 -4.35
CA MET A 75 -20.43 -10.51 -5.47
C MET A 75 -19.80 -11.60 -6.33
N ARG A 76 -18.54 -11.41 -6.74
CA ARG A 76 -17.80 -12.39 -7.54
C ARG A 76 -17.57 -13.69 -6.78
N GLY A 77 -17.21 -13.61 -5.50
CA GLY A 77 -17.03 -14.76 -4.62
C GLY A 77 -18.32 -15.57 -4.49
N GLY A 78 -19.46 -14.90 -4.29
CA GLY A 78 -20.78 -15.51 -4.23
C GLY A 78 -21.18 -16.20 -5.53
N LEU A 79 -20.93 -15.56 -6.68
CA LEU A 79 -21.21 -16.16 -7.99
C LEU A 79 -20.39 -17.43 -8.25
N ILE A 80 -19.09 -17.41 -7.93
CA ILE A 80 -18.21 -18.58 -8.08
C ILE A 80 -18.57 -19.68 -7.07
N ALA A 81 -18.88 -19.30 -5.84
CA ALA A 81 -19.27 -20.26 -4.80
C ALA A 81 -20.61 -20.94 -5.13
N ALA A 82 -21.57 -20.19 -5.70
CA ALA A 82 -22.87 -20.71 -6.12
C ALA A 82 -22.78 -21.68 -7.30
N THR A 83 -21.81 -21.48 -8.20
CA THR A 83 -21.63 -22.32 -9.41
C THR A 83 -20.65 -23.46 -9.22
N THR A 84 -19.70 -23.34 -8.28
CA THR A 84 -18.64 -24.32 -8.08
C THR A 84 -18.54 -24.76 -6.62
N SER A 85 -17.80 -24.02 -5.79
CA SER A 85 -17.61 -24.30 -4.36
C SER A 85 -16.94 -23.10 -3.66
N GLY A 86 -17.05 -23.04 -2.34
CA GLY A 86 -16.36 -22.02 -1.53
C GLY A 86 -14.84 -22.06 -1.67
N MET A 87 -14.26 -23.26 -1.77
CA MET A 87 -12.81 -23.44 -1.98
C MET A 87 -12.36 -22.81 -3.31
N THR A 88 -13.04 -23.11 -4.41
CA THR A 88 -12.72 -22.54 -5.72
C THR A 88 -12.94 -21.03 -5.79
N ALA A 89 -13.94 -20.50 -5.08
CA ALA A 89 -14.16 -19.05 -4.99
C ALA A 89 -12.98 -18.35 -4.28
N LEU A 90 -12.49 -18.95 -3.20
CA LEU A 90 -11.37 -18.43 -2.43
C LEU A 90 -10.05 -18.51 -3.22
N VAL A 91 -9.72 -19.67 -3.79
CA VAL A 91 -8.47 -19.88 -4.55
C VAL A 91 -8.44 -18.99 -5.80
N SER A 92 -9.53 -18.91 -6.55
CA SER A 92 -9.62 -18.00 -7.70
C SER A 92 -9.47 -16.53 -7.30
N GLY A 93 -9.92 -16.15 -6.10
CA GLY A 93 -9.69 -14.83 -5.51
C GLY A 93 -8.24 -14.52 -5.21
N GLY A 94 -7.55 -15.42 -4.51
CA GLY A 94 -6.12 -15.29 -4.24
C GLY A 94 -5.30 -15.20 -5.53
N LEU A 95 -5.57 -16.09 -6.50
CA LEU A 95 -4.89 -16.10 -7.79
C LEU A 95 -5.15 -14.82 -8.60
N LEU A 96 -6.38 -14.34 -8.65
CA LEU A 96 -6.72 -13.09 -9.34
C LEU A 96 -6.00 -11.89 -8.71
N CYS A 97 -5.90 -11.86 -7.38
CA CYS A 97 -5.14 -10.82 -6.66
C CYS A 97 -3.66 -10.83 -7.07
N VAL A 98 -3.01 -11.99 -7.00
CA VAL A 98 -1.59 -12.15 -7.39
C VAL A 98 -1.40 -11.73 -8.85
N ALA A 99 -2.25 -12.21 -9.76
CA ALA A 99 -2.19 -11.86 -11.18
C ALA A 99 -2.27 -10.34 -11.41
N MET A 100 -3.20 -9.65 -10.74
CA MET A 100 -3.35 -8.19 -10.86
C MET A 100 -2.16 -7.44 -10.28
N VAL A 101 -1.65 -7.86 -9.11
CA VAL A 101 -0.46 -7.25 -8.50
C VAL A 101 0.76 -7.41 -9.40
N THR A 102 0.95 -8.59 -9.97
CA THR A 102 2.03 -8.87 -10.93
C THR A 102 1.87 -8.02 -12.19
N LEU A 103 0.65 -7.93 -12.74
CA LEU A 103 0.35 -7.12 -13.91
C LEU A 103 0.64 -5.64 -13.67
N ILE A 104 0.22 -5.09 -12.53
CA ILE A 104 0.50 -3.70 -12.15
C ILE A 104 2.02 -3.49 -11.95
N GLY A 105 2.70 -4.40 -11.27
CA GLY A 105 4.16 -4.34 -11.09
C GLY A 105 4.94 -4.42 -12.42
N ALA A 106 4.43 -5.16 -13.39
CA ALA A 106 5.01 -5.27 -14.73
C ALA A 106 4.69 -4.03 -15.60
N ALA A 107 3.47 -3.50 -15.51
CA ALA A 107 3.00 -2.37 -16.29
C ALA A 107 3.58 -1.01 -15.82
N THR A 108 4.05 -0.91 -14.58
CA THR A 108 4.60 0.33 -14.02
C THR A 108 6.14 0.29 -13.98
N PRO A 109 6.84 0.70 -15.05
CA PRO A 109 8.31 0.68 -15.12
C PRO A 109 9.00 1.61 -14.10
N GLU A 110 8.32 2.64 -13.62
CA GLU A 110 8.82 3.58 -12.60
C GLU A 110 9.08 2.91 -11.24
N LEU A 111 8.32 1.87 -10.90
CA LEU A 111 8.55 1.06 -9.70
C LEU A 111 9.79 0.16 -9.83
N ARG A 112 10.22 -0.18 -11.06
CA ARG A 112 11.46 -0.93 -11.31
C ARG A 112 12.70 -0.04 -11.39
N ARG A 113 12.55 1.25 -11.69
CA ARG A 113 13.67 2.21 -11.86
C ARG A 113 14.04 2.99 -10.60
N SER A 114 13.19 3.02 -9.58
CA SER A 114 13.35 3.93 -8.43
C SER A 114 14.26 3.39 -7.31
N SER A 115 15.46 2.94 -7.66
CA SER A 115 16.56 2.84 -6.70
C SER A 115 17.58 3.92 -7.03
N ARG A 116 17.64 4.94 -6.15
CA ARG A 116 18.57 6.10 -6.12
C ARG A 116 18.09 7.38 -6.82
N THR A 117 17.13 8.07 -6.21
CA THR A 117 17.24 9.53 -6.17
C THR A 117 17.87 9.88 -4.83
N PRO A 118 19.13 10.38 -4.77
CA PRO A 118 19.69 10.89 -3.52
C PRO A 118 18.76 11.97 -2.94
N PRO A 119 18.72 12.16 -1.61
CA PRO A 119 17.85 13.15 -1.00
C PRO A 119 18.07 14.50 -1.66
N SER A 120 17.03 15.03 -2.32
CA SER A 120 17.05 16.37 -2.87
C SER A 120 17.35 17.34 -1.74
N GLU A 121 18.41 18.11 -1.93
CA GLU A 121 18.88 19.23 -1.13
C GLU A 121 17.82 20.33 -0.89
N SER A 122 16.64 20.23 -1.53
CA SER A 122 15.53 21.17 -1.41
C SER A 122 14.71 21.07 -0.11
N GLN A 123 15.06 20.16 0.79
CA GLN A 123 14.46 20.05 2.13
C GLN A 123 15.44 20.53 3.21
N ARG A 124 16.31 21.47 2.88
CA ARG A 124 17.03 22.27 3.89
C ARG A 124 16.02 23.25 4.50
N PRO A 125 15.67 23.14 5.80
CA PRO A 125 14.91 24.19 6.46
C PRO A 125 15.69 25.49 6.28
N THR A 126 15.06 26.52 5.75
CA THR A 126 15.61 27.87 5.76
C THR A 126 15.70 28.29 7.23
N LEU A 127 16.80 27.94 7.88
CA LEU A 127 17.11 28.42 9.22
C LEU A 127 17.03 29.96 9.16
N PRO A 128 16.27 30.61 10.04
CA PRO A 128 16.43 32.04 10.24
C PRO A 128 17.89 32.26 10.60
N ILE A 129 18.64 32.97 9.75
CA ILE A 129 20.01 33.38 10.05
C ILE A 129 19.94 34.11 11.39
N PRO A 130 20.56 33.61 12.48
CA PRO A 130 20.64 34.40 13.69
C PRO A 130 21.48 35.63 13.31
N ALA A 131 20.87 36.81 13.41
CA ALA A 131 21.57 38.07 13.29
C ALA A 131 22.70 38.04 14.32
N ARG A 132 23.91 37.71 13.85
CA ARG A 132 25.14 37.85 14.61
C ARG A 132 25.23 39.32 14.93
N ARG A 133 24.80 39.71 16.14
CA ARG A 133 25.16 40.99 16.74
C ARG A 133 26.67 40.98 16.84
N THR A 134 27.32 41.47 15.80
CA THR A 134 28.70 41.94 15.86
C THR A 134 28.71 43.03 16.91
N ASN A 135 29.18 42.66 18.11
CA ASN A 135 29.63 43.60 19.11
C ASN A 135 30.51 44.63 18.41
N LEU A 136 30.07 45.88 18.42
CA LEU A 136 30.88 47.05 18.12
C LEU A 136 31.92 47.20 19.24
N THR A 137 32.92 46.33 19.24
CA THR A 137 34.21 46.62 19.87
C THR A 137 35.09 47.26 18.80
N GLY A 138 34.85 48.55 18.57
CA GLY A 138 35.78 49.43 17.88
C GLY A 138 36.60 50.21 18.91
N PRO A 139 37.94 50.14 18.89
CA PRO A 139 38.79 50.87 19.83
C PRO A 139 39.08 52.28 19.31
N ARG A 140 39.48 53.16 20.24
CA ARG A 140 40.47 54.26 20.11
C ARG A 140 39.93 55.67 20.42
N ARG A 141 40.58 56.19 21.47
CA ARG A 141 41.01 57.58 21.74
C ARG A 141 40.01 58.49 22.41
#